data_AF-A0A957PM50-F1
#
_entry.id   AF-A0A957PM50-F1
#
_cell.length_a   1.000
_cell.length_b   1.000
_cell.length_c   1.000
_cell.angle_alpha   90.00
_cell.angle_beta   90.00
_cell.angle_gamma   90.00
#
_symmetry.space_group_name_H-M   'P 1'
#
loop_
_entity.id
_entity.type
_entity.pdbx_description
1 polymer ?
#
loop_
_entity_poly.entity_id
_entity_poly.type
_entity_poly.pdbx_seq_one_letter_code
_entity_poly.pdbx_strand_id
1 'polypeptide(L)' 'MTILSHNQKIAKELNIPERQVTATAELLDAGNTLPFVARYRKEVTGGLDEEQIRTIQSQLELLRSLDERRTAIIASIEE' A
#
# COMPACT_ATOMS: atom_id res chain seq x y z
N MET A 1 -16.10 5.23 -14.98
CA MET A 1 -15.81 5.11 -13.53
C MET A 1 -14.40 4.59 -13.41
N THR A 2 -13.42 5.47 -13.17
CA THR A 2 -12.00 5.08 -13.16
C THR A 2 -11.74 4.27 -11.90
N ILE A 3 -11.25 3.04 -12.04
CA ILE A 3 -10.78 2.25 -10.90
C ILE A 3 -9.49 2.94 -10.42
N LEU A 4 -9.52 3.52 -9.22
CA LEU A 4 -8.33 4.08 -8.59
C LEU A 4 -7.34 2.95 -8.25
N SER A 5 -6.04 3.20 -8.44
CA SER A 5 -5.00 2.29 -7.97
C SER A 5 -5.03 2.16 -6.43
N HIS A 6 -4.47 1.09 -5.87
CA HIS A 6 -4.39 0.93 -4.40
C HIS A 6 -3.71 2.12 -3.72
N ASN A 7 -2.58 2.58 -4.27
CA ASN A 7 -1.85 3.72 -3.74
C ASN A 7 -2.72 4.99 -3.74
N GLN A 8 -3.52 5.22 -4.79
CA GLN A 8 -4.44 6.36 -4.86
C GLN A 8 -5.58 6.29 -3.84
N LYS A 9 -6.13 5.09 -3.59
CA LYS A 9 -7.16 4.88 -2.57
C LYS A 9 -6.60 5.18 -1.19
N ILE A 10 -5.47 4.57 -0.85
CA ILE A 10 -4.78 4.74 0.44
C ILE A 10 -4.39 6.20 0.66
N ALA A 11 -3.84 6.86 -0.36
CA ALA A 11 -3.48 8.28 -0.31
C ALA A 11 -4.67 9.17 0.08
N LYS A 12 -5.83 8.91 -0.52
CA LYS A 12 -7.07 9.65 -0.21
C LYS A 12 -7.61 9.32 1.19
N GLU A 13 -7.63 8.05 1.56
CA GLU A 13 -8.15 7.59 2.86
C GLU A 13 -7.30 8.12 4.03
N LEU A 14 -5.97 8.10 3.89
CA LEU A 14 -5.05 8.52 4.94
C LEU A 14 -4.68 10.01 4.86
N ASN A 15 -5.17 10.73 3.84
CA ASN A 15 -4.78 12.11 3.54
C ASN A 15 -3.24 12.27 3.45
N ILE A 16 -2.59 11.31 2.78
CA ILE A 16 -1.14 11.27 2.54
C ILE A 16 -0.91 11.48 1.04
N PRO A 17 0.08 12.29 0.61
CA PRO A 17 0.43 12.41 -0.80
C PRO A 17 0.68 11.04 -1.46
N GLU A 18 0.04 10.79 -2.61
CA GLU A 18 0.16 9.52 -3.34
C GLU A 18 1.61 9.11 -3.58
N ARG A 19 2.50 10.07 -3.89
CA ARG A 19 3.94 9.83 -4.06
C ARG A 19 4.59 9.17 -2.83
N GLN A 20 4.18 9.53 -1.62
CA GLN A 20 4.73 8.98 -0.37
C GLN A 20 4.20 7.57 -0.12
N VAL A 21 2.92 7.34 -0.43
CA VAL A 21 2.31 6.00 -0.39
C VAL A 21 3.01 5.07 -1.39
N THR A 22 3.20 5.52 -2.63
CA THR A 22 3.89 4.76 -3.67
C THR A 22 5.34 4.45 -3.28
N ALA A 23 6.11 5.44 -2.84
CA ALA A 23 7.50 5.21 -2.40
C ALA A 23 7.58 4.23 -1.21
N THR A 24 6.63 4.30 -0.27
CA THR A 24 6.55 3.35 0.85
C THR A 24 6.20 1.94 0.36
N ALA A 25 5.23 1.82 -0.54
CA ALA A 25 4.84 0.54 -1.14
C ALA A 25 6.02 -0.12 -1.86
N GLU A 26 6.76 0.62 -2.69
CA GLU A 26 7.94 0.12 -3.41
C GLU A 26 9.02 -0.40 -2.45
N LEU A 27 9.27 0.30 -1.34
CA LEU A 27 10.24 -0.14 -0.35
C LEU A 27 9.79 -1.43 0.36
N LEU A 28 8.53 -1.53 0.74
CA LEU A 28 7.97 -2.73 1.38
C LEU A 28 7.97 -3.92 0.42
N ASP A 29 7.58 -3.70 -0.84
CA ASP A 29 7.58 -4.72 -1.90
C ASP A 29 9.00 -5.21 -2.24
N ALA A 30 10.01 -4.34 -2.09
CA ALA A 30 11.42 -4.72 -2.19
C ALA A 30 11.93 -5.52 -0.96
N GLY A 31 11.04 -5.90 -0.03
CA GLY A 31 11.36 -6.72 1.14
C GLY A 31 11.96 -5.94 2.31
N ASN A 32 11.94 -4.60 2.29
CA ASN A 32 12.39 -3.82 3.42
C ASN A 32 11.37 -3.93 4.57
N THR A 33 11.87 -4.11 5.79
CA THR A 33 11.00 -4.18 6.97
C THR A 33 10.54 -2.79 7.39
N LEU A 34 9.36 -2.72 8.02
CA LEU A 34 8.82 -1.47 8.54
C LEU A 34 9.79 -0.70 9.46
N PRO A 35 10.47 -1.33 10.45
CA PRO A 35 11.45 -0.62 11.27
C PRO A 35 12.63 -0.08 10.47
N PHE A 36 13.06 -0.80 9.42
CA PHE A 36 14.13 -0.35 8.55
C PHE A 36 13.70 0.86 7.71
N VAL A 37 12.50 0.83 7.12
CA VAL A 37 11.96 1.94 6.32
C VAL A 37 11.79 3.19 7.19
N ALA A 38 11.15 3.06 8.36
CA ALA A 38 10.90 4.17 9.27
C ALA A 38 12.20 4.85 9.76
N ARG A 39 13.26 4.06 9.96
CA ARG A 39 14.53 4.57 10.50
C ARG A 39 15.53 5.05 9.44
N TYR A 40 15.62 4.36 8.31
CA TYR A 40 16.70 4.57 7.33
C TYR A 40 16.23 5.09 5.97
N ARG A 41 14.92 5.12 5.70
CA ARG A 41 14.36 5.57 4.41
C ARG A 41 13.41 6.75 4.52
N LYS A 42 13.52 7.51 5.63
CA LYS A 42 12.65 8.65 5.93
C LYS A 42 12.60 9.71 4.83
N GLU A 43 13.72 9.97 4.16
CA GLU A 43 13.75 10.95 3.05
C GLU A 43 12.98 10.45 1.82
N VAL A 44 13.06 9.14 1.53
CA VAL A 44 12.40 8.50 0.38
C VAL A 44 10.88 8.44 0.59
N THR A 45 10.43 8.17 1.82
CA THR A 45 9.01 8.19 2.17
C THR A 45 8.47 9.62 2.33
N GLY A 46 9.33 10.65 2.26
CA GLY A 46 8.93 12.04 2.45
C GLY A 46 8.58 12.40 3.90
N GLY A 47 9.18 11.71 4.87
CA GLY A 47 9.10 12.04 6.28
C GLY A 47 8.10 11.22 7.09
N LEU A 48 7.47 10.20 6.50
CA LEU A 48 6.48 9.38 7.18
C LEU A 48 7.06 8.73 8.44
N ASP A 49 6.25 8.72 9.51
CA ASP A 49 6.58 8.02 10.74
C ASP A 49 6.20 6.53 10.69
N GLU A 50 6.58 5.80 11.76
CA GLU A 50 6.37 4.36 11.84
C GLU A 50 4.89 3.97 11.82
N GLU A 51 4.01 4.75 12.45
CA GLU A 51 2.58 4.47 12.52
C GLU A 51 1.90 4.69 11.16
N GLN A 52 2.31 5.75 10.45
CA GLN A 52 1.87 6.00 9.08
C GLN A 52 2.30 4.89 8.13
N ILE A 53 3.57 4.46 8.21
CA ILE A 53 4.08 3.34 7.39
C ILE A 53 3.34 2.04 7.72
N ARG A 54 3.07 1.78 9.00
CA ARG A 54 2.26 0.62 9.44
C ARG A 54 0.88 0.62 8.83
N THR A 55 0.23 1.78 8.86
CA THR A 55 -1.13 1.94 8.34
C THR A 55 -1.16 1.74 6.82
N ILE A 56 -0.19 2.29 6.10
CA ILE A 56 -0.03 2.07 4.65
C ILE A 56 0.17 0.59 4.36
N GLN A 57 1.06 -0.09 5.08
CA GLN A 57 1.32 -1.52 4.92
C GLN A 57 0.03 -2.35 5.09
N SER A 58 -0.69 -2.15 6.19
CA SER A 58 -1.93 -2.88 6.48
C SER A 58 -3.01 -2.64 5.40
N GLN A 59 -3.16 -1.40 4.93
CA GLN A 59 -4.13 -1.09 3.87
C GLN A 59 -3.74 -1.72 2.53
N LEU A 60 -2.44 -1.74 2.19
CA LEU A 60 -1.94 -2.42 0.98
C LEU A 60 -2.24 -3.91 1.02
N GLU A 61 -1.92 -4.58 2.13
CA GLU A 61 -2.16 -6.01 2.33
C GLU A 61 -3.67 -6.33 2.24
N LEU A 62 -4.52 -5.53 2.90
CA LEU A 62 -5.96 -5.68 2.84
C LEU A 62 -6.49 -5.56 1.40
N LEU A 63 -6.14 -4.49 0.70
CA LEU A 63 -6.63 -4.25 -0.67
C LEU A 63 -6.17 -5.33 -1.64
N ARG A 64 -4.92 -5.80 -1.53
CA ARG A 64 -4.40 -6.93 -2.32
C ARG A 64 -5.18 -8.22 -2.04
N SER A 65 -5.43 -8.55 -0.78
CA SER A 65 -6.20 -9.74 -0.42
C SER A 65 -7.65 -9.69 -0.95
N LEU A 66 -8.27 -8.51 -0.98
CA LEU A 66 -9.61 -8.33 -1.53
C LEU A 66 -9.63 -8.53 -3.05
N ASP A 67 -8.61 -8.06 -3.75
CA ASP A 67 -8.47 -8.24 -5.19
C ASP A 67 -8.16 -9.70 -5.56
N GLU A 68 -7.33 -10.39 -4.78
CA GLU A 68 -7.09 -11.83 -4.93
C GLU A 68 -8.39 -12.63 -4.74
N ARG A 69 -9.15 -12.34 -3.68
CA ARG A 69 -10.45 -12.99 -3.44
C ARG A 69 -11.46 -12.68 -4.55
N ARG A 70 -11.50 -11.44 -5.04
CA ARG A 70 -12.35 -11.07 -6.17
C ARG A 70 -12.00 -11.89 -7.40
N THR A 71 -10.71 -11.99 -7.72
CA THR A 71 -10.22 -12.76 -8.88
C THR A 71 -10.60 -14.23 -8.76
N ALA A 72 -10.41 -14.84 -7.58
CA ALA A 72 -10.78 -16.24 -7.34
C ALA A 72 -12.30 -16.49 -7.50
N ILE A 73 -13.15 -15.56 -7.03
CA ILE A 73 -14.60 -15.67 -7.19
C ILE A 73 -15.01 -15.60 -8.66
N ILE A 74 -14.43 -14.66 -9.43
CA ILE A 74 -14.72 -14.53 -10.86
C ILE A 74 -14.31 -15.81 -11.61
N ALA A 75 -13.11 -16.32 -11.35
CA ALA A 75 -12.63 -17.56 -11.95
C ALA A 75 -13.55 -18.75 -11.65
N SER A 76 -14.06 -18.87 -10.42
CA SER A 76 -15.00 -19.93 -10.03
C SER A 76 -16.39 -19.83 -10.67
N ILE A 77 -16.76 -18.69 -11.25
CA ILE A 77 -18.02 -18.51 -11.99
C ILE A 77 -17.83 -18.79 -13.48
N GLU A 78 -16.63 -18.54 -14.00
CA GLU A 78 -16.25 -18.79 -15.39
C GLU A 78 -15.92 -20.27 -15.67
N GLU A 79 -15.63 -21.05 -14.62
CA GLU A 79 -15.52 -22.52 -14.63
C GLU A 79 -16.91 -23.19 -14.59
#